data_AF-A0A317K6L5-F1
#
_entry.id   AF-A0A317K6L5-F1
#
_cell.length_a   1.000
_cell.length_b   1.000
_cell.length_c   1.000
_cell.angle_alpha   90.00
_cell.angle_beta   90.00
_cell.angle_gamma   90.00
#
_symmetry.space_group_name_H-M   'P 1'
#
loop_
_entity.id
_entity.type
_entity.pdbx_description
1 polymer ?
#
loop_
_entity_poly.entity_id
_entity_poly.type
_entity_poly.pdbx_seq_one_letter_code
_entity_poly.pdbx_strand_id
1 'polypeptide(L)'
;MTDDDAVPTADAHATPHAPDVEGRALDDQIRAFVRRQVALAELPAAALVAETVEHLDGEADPARVAELAWPVVGEELSAHLAAQESWPELTDSDRLTAAFRALTAAGIVAREDFACCQNCGLSEIGADVPRSIVPRGYAFYHRQDAERGVDGEGVHIAYGLFEQPPSAAVGEEVAAALRAEGLTVRWDGETGNRIHVPMVWRRRRVGRLAAVPAMVDDDIDVDVELLGGWTGAHAAGDGPTPAGRLTALHLPWLPAAVPVRLTCEGRSVTVRREGDTLVGAYADPGVPELTVGRYDGMELVRRLRGLPAGGVSAPAPVGFLEVSAEHTGGSDRDVPMDLAEVLALVRAMRPLSYDFITCVGRSGGCVQTTWQPGGLWVEELDADAAVSVGRYATLTEVERILTVLAVEDRVAVPELGDLTTLRHR
;
A
#
# COMPACT_ATOMS: atom_id res chain seq x y z
N MET A 1 -63.47 -57.52 22.51
CA MET A 1 -64.78 -56.87 22.46
C MET A 1 -64.69 -55.71 23.42
N THR A 2 -64.71 -54.48 22.87
CA THR A 2 -65.11 -53.17 23.47
C THR A 2 -64.69 -52.88 24.91
N ASP A 3 -64.23 -51.71 25.32
CA ASP A 3 -63.93 -50.39 24.78
C ASP A 3 -63.26 -49.67 25.98
N ASP A 4 -62.78 -48.46 25.74
CA ASP A 4 -62.67 -47.36 26.72
C ASP A 4 -61.36 -47.07 27.52
N ASP A 5 -61.09 -45.76 27.54
CA ASP A 5 -60.30 -44.91 28.45
C ASP A 5 -58.77 -44.71 28.34
N ALA A 6 -58.45 -43.81 27.41
CA ALA A 6 -57.61 -42.58 27.46
C ALA A 6 -56.79 -42.21 28.74
N VAL A 7 -55.45 -42.00 28.64
CA VAL A 7 -54.67 -40.70 28.52
C VAL A 7 -54.15 -40.18 29.90
N PRO A 8 -53.07 -39.36 30.11
CA PRO A 8 -52.15 -38.61 29.21
C PRO A 8 -50.61 -38.55 29.53
N THR A 9 -49.87 -38.03 28.51
CA THR A 9 -48.75 -37.03 28.50
C THR A 9 -47.45 -37.20 29.30
N ALA A 10 -46.34 -37.07 28.55
CA ALA A 10 -45.19 -36.27 28.98
C ALA A 10 -44.72 -35.39 27.82
N ASP A 11 -44.82 -34.07 28.02
CA ASP A 11 -44.18 -33.02 27.24
C ASP A 11 -42.65 -33.18 27.29
N ALA A 12 -42.01 -33.13 26.13
CA ALA A 12 -40.58 -32.83 26.02
C ALA A 12 -40.42 -31.38 25.57
N HIS A 13 -40.06 -30.52 26.52
CA HIS A 13 -39.67 -29.14 26.28
C HIS A 13 -38.55 -29.05 25.23
N ALA A 14 -38.84 -28.39 24.12
CA ALA A 14 -37.83 -27.90 23.20
C ALA A 14 -37.11 -26.70 23.84
N THR A 15 -35.81 -26.85 24.09
CA THR A 15 -34.92 -25.77 24.50
C THR A 15 -34.73 -24.80 23.34
N PRO A 16 -34.84 -23.47 23.54
CA PRO A 16 -34.56 -22.51 22.49
C PRO A 16 -33.07 -22.51 22.17
N HIS A 17 -32.73 -22.63 20.89
CA HIS A 17 -31.37 -22.51 20.37
C HIS A 17 -30.83 -21.11 20.75
N ALA A 18 -29.74 -21.06 21.52
CA ALA A 18 -29.06 -19.80 21.83
C ALA A 18 -28.67 -19.09 20.51
N PRO A 19 -28.74 -17.75 20.43
CA PRO A 19 -28.28 -17.02 19.25
C PRO A 19 -26.81 -17.35 18.99
N ASP A 20 -26.44 -17.51 17.72
CA ASP A 20 -25.12 -17.89 17.23
C ASP A 20 -23.98 -17.04 17.86
N VAL A 21 -23.41 -17.55 18.97
CA VAL A 21 -22.37 -16.86 19.76
C VAL A 21 -21.00 -16.99 19.08
N GLU A 22 -20.75 -18.12 18.43
CA GLU A 22 -19.48 -18.42 17.74
C GLU A 22 -19.34 -17.54 16.48
N GLY A 23 -20.41 -17.39 15.68
CA GLY A 23 -20.41 -16.48 14.53
C GLY A 23 -20.15 -15.02 14.91
N ARG A 24 -20.75 -14.53 16.01
CA ARG A 24 -20.50 -13.17 16.51
C ARG A 24 -19.06 -12.96 16.98
N ALA A 25 -18.47 -13.96 17.63
CA ALA A 25 -17.09 -13.87 18.09
C ALA A 25 -16.08 -13.81 16.93
N LEU A 26 -16.35 -14.49 15.82
CA LEU A 26 -15.53 -14.42 14.62
C LEU A 26 -15.65 -13.06 13.93
N ASP A 27 -16.87 -12.55 13.76
CA ASP A 27 -17.13 -11.23 13.15
C ASP A 27 -16.41 -10.10 13.92
N ASP A 28 -16.45 -10.15 15.26
CA ASP A 28 -15.77 -9.18 16.12
C ASP A 28 -14.24 -9.27 16.00
N GLN A 29 -13.68 -10.48 15.89
CA GLN A 29 -12.24 -10.70 15.68
C GLN A 29 -11.78 -10.15 14.32
N ILE A 30 -12.52 -10.46 13.24
CA ILE A 30 -12.26 -9.95 11.89
C ILE A 30 -12.28 -8.42 11.92
N ARG A 31 -13.32 -7.81 12.50
CA ARG A 31 -13.45 -6.34 12.55
C ARG A 31 -12.34 -5.69 13.35
N ALA A 32 -11.97 -6.24 14.50
CA ALA A 32 -10.88 -5.72 15.31
C ALA A 32 -9.54 -5.76 14.56
N PHE A 33 -9.23 -6.89 13.91
CA PHE A 33 -8.00 -7.05 13.15
C PHE A 33 -7.97 -6.14 11.91
N VAL A 34 -9.03 -6.15 11.10
CA VAL A 34 -9.13 -5.33 9.89
C VAL A 34 -9.01 -3.84 10.22
N ARG A 35 -9.73 -3.35 11.24
CA ARG A 35 -9.62 -1.94 11.66
C ARG A 35 -8.18 -1.53 11.94
N ARG A 36 -7.45 -2.38 12.66
CA ARG A 36 -6.06 -2.11 13.00
C ARG A 36 -5.16 -2.08 11.77
N GLN A 37 -5.27 -3.09 10.88
CA GLN A 37 -4.47 -3.16 9.66
C GLN A 37 -4.82 -2.03 8.67
N VAL A 38 -6.09 -1.61 8.61
CA VAL A 38 -6.51 -0.43 7.84
C VAL A 38 -5.81 0.81 8.39
N ALA A 39 -5.83 1.02 9.70
CA ALA A 39 -5.20 2.19 10.34
C ALA A 39 -3.66 2.22 10.21
N LEU A 40 -3.00 1.06 10.14
CA LEU A 40 -1.56 0.97 9.86
C LEU A 40 -1.19 1.50 8.47
N ALA A 41 -2.12 1.44 7.51
CA ALA A 41 -1.96 1.98 6.16
C ALA A 41 -0.87 1.32 5.30
N GLU A 42 -0.47 0.08 5.57
CA GLU A 42 0.63 -0.60 4.87
C GLU A 42 0.19 -1.53 3.73
N LEU A 43 -1.06 -1.98 3.73
CA LEU A 43 -1.52 -3.05 2.85
C LEU A 43 -2.75 -2.66 2.02
N PRO A 44 -2.84 -3.04 0.74
CA PRO A 44 -4.04 -2.86 -0.08
C PRO A 44 -5.16 -3.84 0.33
N ALA A 45 -6.39 -3.59 -0.14
CA ALA A 45 -7.59 -4.34 0.25
C ALA A 45 -7.45 -5.87 0.14
N ALA A 46 -6.92 -6.39 -0.99
CA ALA A 46 -6.74 -7.82 -1.18
C ALA A 46 -5.75 -8.43 -0.18
N ALA A 47 -4.65 -7.72 0.11
CA ALA A 47 -3.67 -8.16 1.09
C ALA A 47 -4.23 -8.09 2.53
N LEU A 48 -5.05 -7.08 2.86
CA LEU A 48 -5.73 -7.01 4.15
C LEU A 48 -6.61 -8.24 4.40
N VAL A 49 -7.32 -8.73 3.38
CA VAL A 49 -8.11 -9.95 3.49
C VAL A 49 -7.22 -11.18 3.66
N ALA A 50 -6.15 -11.30 2.86
CA ALA A 50 -5.20 -12.40 2.99
C ALA A 50 -4.57 -12.47 4.38
N GLU A 51 -4.11 -11.34 4.92
CA GLU A 51 -3.56 -11.25 6.28
C GLU A 51 -4.62 -11.58 7.35
N THR A 52 -5.88 -11.22 7.13
CA THR A 52 -6.96 -11.56 8.07
C THR A 52 -7.18 -13.08 8.11
N VAL A 53 -7.11 -13.74 6.95
CA VAL A 53 -7.19 -15.20 6.85
C VAL A 53 -5.99 -15.86 7.54
N GLU A 54 -4.78 -15.37 7.31
CA GLU A 54 -3.58 -15.89 7.96
C GLU A 54 -3.61 -15.68 9.48
N HIS A 55 -4.05 -14.51 9.93
CA HIS A 55 -4.16 -14.20 11.36
C HIS A 55 -5.13 -15.12 12.12
N LEU A 56 -6.20 -15.56 11.44
CA LEU A 56 -7.24 -16.42 12.00
C LEU A 56 -7.08 -17.88 11.54
N ASP A 57 -5.88 -18.27 11.09
CA ASP A 57 -5.60 -19.66 10.71
C ASP A 57 -5.82 -20.59 11.90
N GLY A 58 -6.56 -21.68 11.67
CA GLY A 58 -6.96 -22.63 12.70
C GLY A 58 -8.19 -22.23 13.54
N GLU A 59 -8.67 -20.98 13.45
CA GLU A 59 -9.88 -20.51 14.17
C GLU A 59 -11.17 -20.76 13.38
N ALA A 60 -11.10 -20.67 12.05
CA ALA A 60 -12.24 -20.91 11.15
C ALA A 60 -11.77 -21.36 9.75
N ASP A 61 -12.72 -21.78 8.90
CA ASP A 61 -12.44 -22.09 7.50
C ASP A 61 -11.91 -20.83 6.76
N PRO A 62 -10.74 -20.91 6.09
CA PRO A 62 -10.14 -19.76 5.40
C PRO A 62 -11.06 -19.09 4.38
N ALA A 63 -11.87 -19.86 3.64
CA ALA A 63 -12.80 -19.30 2.67
C ALA A 63 -13.93 -18.52 3.36
N ARG A 64 -14.43 -19.03 4.49
CA ARG A 64 -15.40 -18.32 5.33
C ARG A 64 -14.84 -17.03 5.91
N VAL A 65 -13.59 -17.04 6.42
CA VAL A 65 -12.94 -15.82 6.92
C VAL A 65 -12.80 -14.79 5.81
N ALA A 66 -12.36 -15.20 4.62
CA ALA A 66 -12.24 -14.30 3.48
C ALA A 66 -13.58 -13.68 3.08
N GLU A 67 -14.65 -14.49 3.01
CA GLU A 67 -16.02 -14.05 2.69
C GLU A 67 -16.48 -12.93 3.65
N LEU A 68 -16.25 -13.11 4.95
CA LEU A 68 -16.61 -12.15 6.00
C LEU A 68 -15.69 -10.92 6.05
N ALA A 69 -14.41 -11.08 5.71
CA ALA A 69 -13.43 -9.99 5.75
C ALA A 69 -13.63 -8.96 4.64
N TRP A 70 -14.03 -9.36 3.43
CA TRP A 70 -14.23 -8.43 2.30
C TRP A 70 -15.16 -7.24 2.59
N PRO A 71 -16.40 -7.43 3.09
CA PRO A 71 -17.28 -6.31 3.43
C PRO A 71 -16.69 -5.44 4.53
N VAL A 72 -16.08 -6.04 5.56
CA VAL A 72 -15.46 -5.30 6.67
C VAL A 72 -14.28 -4.45 6.20
N VAL A 73 -13.44 -4.97 5.29
CA VAL A 73 -12.35 -4.21 4.67
C VAL A 73 -12.89 -3.03 3.87
N GLY A 74 -13.95 -3.22 3.08
CA GLY A 74 -14.61 -2.13 2.35
C GLY A 74 -15.14 -1.03 3.27
N GLU A 75 -15.83 -1.42 4.34
CA GLU A 75 -16.37 -0.52 5.37
C GLU A 75 -15.27 0.29 6.08
N GLU A 76 -14.25 -0.39 6.62
CA GLU A 76 -13.21 0.26 7.42
C GLU A 76 -12.28 1.11 6.54
N LEU A 77 -11.98 0.70 5.29
CA LEU A 77 -11.25 1.56 4.33
C LEU A 77 -12.03 2.83 4.00
N SER A 78 -13.33 2.71 3.73
CA SER A 78 -14.18 3.87 3.44
C SER A 78 -14.23 4.83 4.63
N ALA A 79 -14.38 4.29 5.85
CA ALA A 79 -14.37 5.09 7.07
C ALA A 79 -13.02 5.79 7.31
N HIS A 80 -11.90 5.10 7.06
CA HIS A 80 -10.55 5.66 7.17
C HIS A 80 -10.34 6.82 6.19
N LEU A 81 -10.73 6.64 4.93
CA LEU A 81 -10.61 7.68 3.90
C LEU A 81 -11.46 8.90 4.23
N ALA A 82 -12.71 8.71 4.69
CA ALA A 82 -13.55 9.80 5.14
C ALA A 82 -12.95 10.55 6.36
N ALA A 83 -12.36 9.83 7.32
CA ALA A 83 -11.68 10.45 8.45
C ALA A 83 -10.44 11.24 8.01
N GLN A 84 -9.67 10.69 7.07
CA GLN A 84 -8.43 11.25 6.53
C GLN A 84 -8.62 12.65 5.91
N GLU A 85 -9.79 12.95 5.36
CA GLU A 85 -10.13 14.28 4.80
C GLU A 85 -10.05 15.40 5.85
N SER A 86 -10.33 15.08 7.12
CA SER A 86 -10.33 16.05 8.22
C SER A 86 -8.97 16.20 8.91
N TRP A 87 -8.00 15.36 8.56
CA TRP A 87 -6.69 15.36 9.23
C TRP A 87 -5.87 16.59 8.84
N PRO A 88 -5.04 17.12 9.76
CA PRO A 88 -4.12 18.20 9.42
C PRO A 88 -3.15 17.80 8.31
N GLU A 89 -2.59 18.79 7.62
CA GLU A 89 -1.57 18.58 6.58
C GLU A 89 -0.39 17.74 7.09
N LEU A 90 0.06 18.04 8.32
CA LEU A 90 1.10 17.29 9.02
C LEU A 90 0.53 16.60 10.26
N THR A 91 0.58 15.27 10.28
CA THR A 91 0.17 14.43 11.41
C THR A 91 1.36 14.07 12.32
N ASP A 92 1.09 13.49 13.49
CA ASP A 92 2.17 12.94 14.33
C ASP A 92 2.88 11.77 13.65
N SER A 93 2.16 10.98 12.82
CA SER A 93 2.77 9.91 12.02
C SER A 93 3.73 10.47 10.96
N ASP A 94 3.39 11.59 10.31
CA ASP A 94 4.29 12.25 9.35
C ASP A 94 5.56 12.79 10.03
N ARG A 95 5.41 13.35 11.25
CA ARG A 95 6.54 13.80 12.08
C ARG A 95 7.43 12.65 12.53
N LEU A 96 6.83 11.50 12.88
CA LEU A 96 7.58 10.29 13.23
C LEU A 96 8.44 9.85 12.05
N THR A 97 7.86 9.79 10.85
CA THR A 97 8.60 9.46 9.63
C THR A 97 9.72 10.47 9.34
N ALA A 98 9.46 11.78 9.51
CA ALA A 98 10.50 12.80 9.36
C ALA A 98 11.68 12.59 10.33
N ALA A 99 11.40 12.28 11.59
CA ALA A 99 12.43 12.01 12.61
C ALA A 99 13.27 10.77 12.26
N PHE A 100 12.63 9.69 11.80
CA PHE A 100 13.32 8.48 11.36
C PHE A 100 14.22 8.73 10.14
N ARG A 101 13.78 9.57 9.19
CA ARG A 101 14.63 10.00 8.08
C ARG A 101 15.81 10.84 8.54
N ALA A 102 15.60 11.79 9.45
CA ALA A 102 16.68 12.61 10.01
C ALA A 102 17.73 11.74 10.73
N LEU A 103 17.29 10.74 11.50
CA LEU A 103 18.18 9.76 12.13
C LEU A 103 18.98 8.96 11.09
N THR A 104 18.33 8.55 10.01
CA THR A 104 19.01 7.83 8.92
C THR A 104 20.05 8.70 8.22
N ALA A 105 19.73 9.95 7.94
CA ALA A 105 20.67 10.93 7.39
C ALA A 105 21.85 11.20 8.34
N ALA A 106 21.64 11.09 9.66
CA ALA A 106 22.70 11.21 10.67
C ALA A 106 23.54 9.94 10.86
N GLY A 107 23.26 8.85 10.12
CA GLY A 107 24.00 7.60 10.17
C GLY A 107 23.52 6.58 11.22
N ILE A 108 22.31 6.76 11.75
CA ILE A 108 21.60 5.77 12.57
C ILE A 108 20.73 4.91 11.65
N VAL A 109 20.79 3.59 11.74
CA VAL A 109 19.89 2.71 10.97
C VAL A 109 18.50 2.80 11.59
N ALA A 110 17.68 3.70 11.05
CA ALA A 110 16.32 3.93 11.54
C ALA A 110 15.30 3.18 10.68
N ARG A 111 14.40 2.40 11.29
CA ARG A 111 13.36 1.64 10.58
C ARG A 111 12.01 1.74 11.28
N GLU A 112 11.02 2.17 10.53
CA GLU A 112 9.62 2.21 10.96
C GLU A 112 8.95 0.87 10.70
N ASP A 113 8.05 0.45 11.60
CA ASP A 113 7.23 -0.76 11.46
C ASP A 113 8.01 -1.98 10.97
N PHE A 114 9.13 -2.25 11.64
CA PHE A 114 10.14 -3.20 11.18
C PHE A 114 10.12 -4.48 12.00
N ALA A 115 9.96 -5.60 11.30
CA ALA A 115 9.75 -6.93 11.85
C ALA A 115 8.48 -7.07 12.71
N CYS A 116 8.08 -8.30 13.01
CA CYS A 116 6.85 -8.56 13.74
C CYS A 116 6.96 -8.20 15.24
N CYS A 117 8.15 -8.35 15.83
CA CYS A 117 8.39 -8.15 17.26
C CYS A 117 9.83 -7.70 17.56
N GLN A 118 10.10 -7.32 18.81
CA GLN A 118 11.40 -6.81 19.25
C GLN A 118 12.57 -7.77 18.96
N ASN A 119 12.41 -9.07 19.18
CA ASN A 119 13.49 -10.04 19.00
C ASN A 119 13.87 -10.20 17.52
N CYS A 120 12.88 -10.29 16.62
CA CYS A 120 13.11 -10.32 15.19
C CYS A 120 13.77 -9.01 14.74
N GLY A 121 13.24 -7.87 15.19
CA GLY A 121 13.81 -6.55 14.90
C GLY A 121 15.29 -6.46 15.28
N LEU A 122 15.68 -6.88 16.48
CA LEU A 122 17.09 -6.88 16.90
C LEU A 122 17.98 -7.83 16.09
N SER A 123 17.44 -8.96 15.61
CA SER A 123 18.19 -9.92 14.80
C SER A 123 18.40 -9.45 13.36
N GLU A 124 17.46 -8.67 12.83
CA GLU A 124 17.41 -8.30 11.42
C GLU A 124 17.85 -6.85 11.18
N ILE A 125 17.79 -5.98 12.19
CA ILE A 125 18.20 -4.59 12.09
C ILE A 125 19.69 -4.57 11.68
N GLY A 126 19.98 -3.94 10.55
CA GLY A 126 21.33 -3.89 9.99
C GLY A 126 21.65 -4.93 8.90
N ALA A 127 20.80 -5.93 8.66
CA ALA A 127 21.03 -6.94 7.62
C ALA A 127 21.18 -6.34 6.21
N ASP A 128 20.41 -5.29 5.93
CA ASP A 128 20.41 -4.58 4.64
C ASP A 128 21.47 -3.48 4.55
N VAL A 129 22.27 -3.26 5.61
CA VAL A 129 23.30 -2.20 5.57
C VAL A 129 24.47 -2.66 4.72
N PRO A 130 24.88 -1.88 3.69
CA PRO A 130 26.05 -2.21 2.90
C PRO A 130 27.31 -2.38 3.77
N ARG A 131 28.10 -3.42 3.50
CA ARG A 131 29.33 -3.73 4.27
C ARG A 131 30.38 -2.61 4.28
N SER A 132 30.29 -1.66 3.36
CA SER A 132 31.16 -0.48 3.29
C SER A 132 30.78 0.62 4.30
N ILE A 133 29.61 0.52 4.92
CA ILE A 133 29.09 1.51 5.86
C ILE A 133 29.15 0.91 7.26
N VAL A 134 29.69 1.67 8.21
CA VAL A 134 29.66 1.33 9.64
C VAL A 134 28.61 2.23 10.31
N PRO A 135 27.42 1.70 10.64
CA PRO A 135 26.39 2.46 11.32
C PRO A 135 26.85 2.99 12.68
N ARG A 136 26.36 4.17 13.05
CA ARG A 136 26.59 4.74 14.38
C ARG A 136 25.70 4.11 15.47
N GLY A 137 24.62 3.44 15.06
CA GLY A 137 23.63 2.81 15.92
C GLY A 137 22.37 2.46 15.14
N TYR A 138 21.32 2.05 15.84
CA TYR A 138 20.00 1.78 15.26
C TYR A 138 18.88 2.41 16.08
N ALA A 139 17.73 2.60 15.43
CA ALA A 139 16.46 2.95 16.06
C ALA A 139 15.31 2.28 15.30
N PHE A 140 14.39 1.61 15.98
CA PHE A 140 13.22 1.02 15.32
C PHE A 140 12.02 0.88 16.25
N TYR A 141 10.83 0.81 15.67
CA TYR A 141 9.66 0.22 16.30
C TYR A 141 9.15 -0.91 15.42
N HIS A 142 8.60 -1.96 16.02
CA HIS A 142 8.13 -3.16 15.32
C HIS A 142 6.61 -3.15 15.15
N ARG A 143 6.06 -4.13 14.41
CA ARG A 143 4.61 -4.22 14.13
C ARG A 143 3.75 -4.11 15.37
N GLN A 144 4.02 -4.89 16.41
CA GLN A 144 3.23 -4.79 17.66
C GLN A 144 3.29 -3.41 18.36
N ASP A 145 4.36 -2.62 18.18
CA ASP A 145 4.40 -1.25 18.72
C ASP A 145 3.62 -0.27 17.83
N ALA A 146 3.59 -0.49 16.51
CA ALA A 146 2.74 0.26 15.59
C ALA A 146 1.26 0.02 15.92
N GLU A 147 0.89 -1.24 16.16
CA GLU A 147 -0.43 -1.68 16.59
C GLU A 147 -0.87 -1.03 17.91
N ARG A 148 0.02 -0.97 18.91
CA ARG A 148 -0.21 -0.21 20.15
C ARG A 148 -0.41 1.29 19.88
N GLY A 149 0.33 1.84 18.91
CA GLY A 149 0.15 3.21 18.44
C GLY A 149 -1.26 3.46 17.90
N VAL A 150 -1.76 2.54 17.05
CA VAL A 150 -3.14 2.54 16.54
C VAL A 150 -4.16 2.46 17.68
N ASP A 151 -3.90 1.61 18.67
CA ASP A 151 -4.78 1.40 19.83
C ASP A 151 -4.72 2.57 20.84
N GLY A 152 -3.89 3.61 20.56
CA GLY A 152 -3.82 4.85 21.34
C GLY A 152 -2.84 4.83 22.51
N GLU A 153 -2.03 3.77 22.63
CA GLU A 153 -1.01 3.62 23.68
C GLU A 153 0.29 4.38 23.35
N GLY A 154 0.43 4.86 22.11
CA GLY A 154 1.66 5.47 21.58
C GLY A 154 2.67 4.43 21.12
N VAL A 155 3.79 4.89 20.58
CA VAL A 155 4.82 4.04 19.96
C VAL A 155 6.03 3.91 20.88
N HIS A 156 6.59 2.71 20.98
CA HIS A 156 7.84 2.47 21.68
C HIS A 156 8.97 2.24 20.69
N ILE A 157 10.06 2.99 20.84
CA ILE A 157 11.21 2.95 19.94
C ILE A 157 12.38 2.29 20.66
N ALA A 158 12.79 1.14 20.15
CA ALA A 158 14.04 0.49 20.50
C ALA A 158 15.21 1.24 19.85
N TYR A 159 16.34 1.32 20.56
CA TYR A 159 17.55 1.96 20.06
C TYR A 159 18.78 1.26 20.65
N GLY A 160 19.93 1.43 20.01
CA GLY A 160 21.17 0.87 20.54
C GLY A 160 22.34 0.95 19.57
N LEU A 161 23.41 0.24 19.97
CA LEU A 161 24.61 0.03 19.18
C LEU A 161 24.66 -1.41 18.69
N PHE A 162 25.31 -1.63 17.53
CA PHE A 162 25.57 -2.97 17.02
C PHE A 162 26.69 -3.63 17.83
N GLU A 163 26.47 -4.89 18.22
CA GLU A 163 27.44 -5.76 18.93
C GLU A 163 28.01 -5.15 20.23
N GLN A 164 27.31 -4.17 20.81
CA GLN A 164 27.74 -3.39 21.97
C GLN A 164 26.60 -3.16 22.95
N PRO A 165 26.89 -2.90 24.23
CA PRO A 165 25.87 -2.53 25.20
C PRO A 165 25.07 -1.27 24.76
N PRO A 166 23.79 -1.17 25.15
CA PRO A 166 22.97 0.01 24.91
C PRO A 166 23.63 1.32 25.38
N SER A 167 23.50 2.38 24.58
CA SER A 167 24.16 3.67 24.79
C SER A 167 23.15 4.79 25.04
N ALA A 168 23.28 5.47 26.19
CA ALA A 168 22.45 6.63 26.51
C ALA A 168 22.67 7.80 25.52
N ALA A 169 23.86 7.89 24.92
CA ALA A 169 24.13 8.91 23.91
C ALA A 169 23.30 8.70 22.64
N VAL A 170 23.15 7.44 22.20
CA VAL A 170 22.27 7.09 21.06
C VAL A 170 20.81 7.32 21.44
N GLY A 171 20.40 6.93 22.65
CA GLY A 171 19.05 7.19 23.15
C GLY A 171 18.70 8.69 23.15
N GLU A 172 19.63 9.55 23.60
CA GLU A 172 19.41 11.00 23.59
C GLU A 172 19.37 11.56 22.17
N GLU A 173 20.20 11.04 21.24
CA GLU A 173 20.16 11.44 19.83
C GLU A 173 18.81 11.10 19.18
N VAL A 174 18.29 9.89 19.42
CA VAL A 174 16.95 9.46 18.96
C VAL A 174 15.86 10.34 19.58
N ALA A 175 15.91 10.56 20.90
CA ALA A 175 14.94 11.40 21.59
C ALA A 175 14.98 12.86 21.10
N ALA A 176 16.16 13.41 20.85
CA ALA A 176 16.34 14.76 20.33
C ALA A 176 15.79 14.90 18.91
N ALA A 177 16.02 13.94 18.03
CA ALA A 177 15.47 13.95 16.66
C ALA A 177 13.94 13.92 16.67
N LEU A 178 13.32 13.08 17.51
CA LEU A 178 11.86 13.04 17.67
C LEU A 178 11.30 14.36 18.20
N ARG A 179 11.95 14.96 19.21
CA ARG A 179 11.54 16.27 19.75
C ARG A 179 11.71 17.41 18.75
N ALA A 180 12.72 17.36 17.88
CA ALA A 180 12.94 18.37 16.84
C ALA A 180 11.78 18.42 15.84
N GLU A 181 11.14 17.29 15.55
CA GLU A 181 9.92 17.21 14.73
C GLU A 181 8.64 17.55 15.51
N GLY A 182 8.76 17.98 16.77
CA GLY A 182 7.64 18.41 17.60
C GLY A 182 6.87 17.27 18.27
N LEU A 183 7.44 16.07 18.34
CA LEU A 183 6.84 14.96 19.07
C LEU A 183 7.13 15.05 20.58
N THR A 184 6.16 14.63 21.39
CA THR A 184 6.38 14.45 22.83
C THR A 184 7.14 13.14 23.05
N VAL A 185 8.22 13.19 23.84
CA VAL A 185 9.08 12.03 24.09
C VAL A 185 9.21 11.78 25.59
N ARG A 186 8.93 10.54 26.00
CA ARG A 186 9.08 10.03 27.37
C ARG A 186 10.20 9.01 27.41
N TRP A 187 11.34 9.42 27.96
CA TRP A 187 12.50 8.57 28.21
C TRP A 187 13.30 9.16 29.37
N ASP A 188 13.78 8.32 30.27
CA ASP A 188 14.41 8.68 31.54
C ASP A 188 15.95 8.64 31.49
N GLY A 189 16.52 8.27 30.34
CA GLY A 189 17.96 8.09 30.18
C GLY A 189 18.44 6.67 30.49
N GLU A 190 17.58 5.79 31.02
CA GLU A 190 17.95 4.41 31.32
C GLU A 190 18.03 3.61 30.02
N THR A 191 19.20 3.01 29.79
CA THR A 191 19.50 2.35 28.51
C THR A 191 18.78 1.02 28.32
N GLY A 192 18.16 0.48 29.38
CA GLY A 192 17.26 -0.67 29.32
C GLY A 192 15.82 -0.33 28.91
N ASN A 193 15.44 0.96 28.97
CA ASN A 193 14.10 1.42 28.65
C ASN A 193 14.03 1.90 27.20
N ARG A 194 12.95 1.51 26.49
CA ARG A 194 12.63 2.01 25.16
C ARG A 194 12.09 3.44 25.26
N ILE A 195 12.26 4.21 24.18
CA ILE A 195 11.75 5.58 24.12
C ILE A 195 10.25 5.52 23.81
N HIS A 196 9.40 6.07 24.69
CA HIS A 196 7.96 6.13 24.48
C HIS A 196 7.53 7.46 23.86
N VAL A 197 6.76 7.38 22.77
CA VAL A 197 6.22 8.52 22.03
C VAL A 197 4.69 8.45 22.09
N PRO A 198 4.04 9.16 23.04
CA PRO A 198 2.59 9.33 22.99
C PRO A 198 2.21 10.16 21.76
N MET A 199 1.30 9.64 20.94
CA MET A 199 0.91 10.27 19.67
C MET A 199 -0.49 9.85 19.25
N VAL A 200 -1.09 10.61 18.33
CA VAL A 200 -2.31 10.18 17.63
C VAL A 200 -1.90 9.54 16.30
N TRP A 201 -2.11 8.22 16.19
CA TRP A 201 -1.77 7.48 14.96
C TRP A 201 -2.70 7.85 13.80
N ARG A 202 -2.12 8.39 12.72
CA ARG A 202 -2.84 8.83 11.51
C ARG A 202 -1.97 8.69 10.27
N ARG A 203 -1.93 7.48 9.68
CA ARG A 203 -1.22 7.25 8.40
C ARG A 203 -2.17 7.38 7.21
N ARG A 204 -1.75 8.17 6.22
CA ARG A 204 -2.56 8.43 5.03
C ARG A 204 -2.47 7.26 4.05
N ARG A 205 -3.61 6.87 3.49
CA ARG A 205 -3.73 5.95 2.36
C ARG A 205 -3.91 6.76 1.07
N VAL A 206 -3.14 6.40 0.04
CA VAL A 206 -3.18 6.99 -1.32
C VAL A 206 -3.03 5.88 -2.35
N GLY A 207 -3.38 6.14 -3.61
CA GLY A 207 -3.18 5.18 -4.70
C GLY A 207 -3.78 3.80 -4.39
N ARG A 208 -3.01 2.73 -4.62
CA ARG A 208 -3.44 1.36 -4.38
C ARG A 208 -3.85 1.08 -2.93
N LEU A 209 -3.23 1.75 -1.97
CA LEU A 209 -3.56 1.61 -0.55
C LEU A 209 -4.90 2.27 -0.18
N ALA A 210 -5.39 3.20 -1.01
CA ALA A 210 -6.70 3.82 -0.85
C ALA A 210 -7.80 3.15 -1.69
N ALA A 211 -7.47 2.11 -2.47
CA ALA A 211 -8.44 1.41 -3.30
C ALA A 211 -9.46 0.66 -2.43
N VAL A 212 -10.75 0.96 -2.62
CA VAL A 212 -11.85 0.30 -1.92
C VAL A 212 -12.44 -0.78 -2.83
N PRO A 213 -12.67 -2.01 -2.35
CA PRO A 213 -13.37 -3.02 -3.14
C PRO A 213 -14.78 -2.53 -3.49
N ALA A 214 -15.21 -2.74 -4.73
CA ALA A 214 -16.58 -2.40 -5.10
C ALA A 214 -17.56 -3.33 -4.34
N MET A 215 -18.45 -2.74 -3.56
CA MET A 215 -19.55 -3.45 -2.91
C MET A 215 -20.71 -3.54 -3.91
N VAL A 216 -20.78 -4.64 -4.65
CA VAL A 216 -21.84 -4.88 -5.64
C VAL A 216 -22.63 -6.10 -5.18
N ASP A 217 -23.90 -5.90 -4.81
CA ASP A 217 -24.77 -6.96 -4.25
C ASP A 217 -24.92 -8.17 -5.21
N ASP A 218 -24.80 -7.95 -6.51
CA ASP A 218 -24.82 -8.97 -7.58
C ASP A 218 -23.51 -8.96 -8.39
N ASP A 219 -22.34 -8.89 -7.74
CA ASP A 219 -21.06 -9.00 -8.45
C ASP A 219 -20.99 -10.34 -9.19
N ILE A 220 -20.36 -10.32 -10.36
CA ILE A 220 -20.21 -11.50 -11.21
C ILE A 220 -18.75 -11.92 -11.28
N ASP A 221 -18.51 -13.23 -11.37
CA ASP A 221 -17.18 -13.71 -11.70
C ASP A 221 -16.91 -13.51 -13.21
N VAL A 222 -15.76 -12.92 -13.49
CA VAL A 222 -15.15 -12.90 -14.82
C VAL A 222 -13.94 -13.81 -14.79
N ASP A 223 -13.77 -14.61 -15.84
CA ASP A 223 -12.55 -15.38 -16.03
C ASP A 223 -11.46 -14.45 -16.59
N VAL A 224 -10.37 -14.31 -15.84
CA VAL A 224 -9.25 -13.42 -16.15
C VAL A 224 -8.13 -14.23 -16.80
N GLU A 225 -7.65 -13.78 -17.94
CA GLU A 225 -6.48 -14.33 -18.63
C GLU A 225 -5.47 -13.18 -18.88
N LEU A 226 -4.29 -13.28 -18.28
CA LEU A 226 -3.19 -12.35 -18.49
C LEU A 226 -2.50 -12.67 -19.82
N LEU A 227 -2.46 -11.71 -20.74
CA LEU A 227 -1.80 -11.87 -22.05
C LEU A 227 -0.32 -11.43 -22.03
N GLY A 228 0.25 -11.28 -20.84
CA GLY A 228 1.62 -10.86 -20.59
C GLY A 228 2.00 -11.08 -19.11
N GLY A 229 3.28 -10.86 -18.78
CA GLY A 229 3.77 -11.02 -17.41
C GLY A 229 3.44 -9.79 -16.56
N TRP A 230 2.45 -9.89 -15.68
CA TRP A 230 2.21 -8.90 -14.63
C TRP A 230 3.08 -9.22 -13.41
N THR A 231 4.09 -8.40 -13.15
CA THR A 231 4.97 -8.54 -11.98
C THR A 231 4.50 -7.65 -10.83
N GLY A 232 4.86 -8.02 -9.59
CA GLY A 232 4.59 -7.24 -8.38
C GLY A 232 3.76 -8.01 -7.34
N ALA A 233 3.87 -7.60 -6.07
CA ALA A 233 3.22 -8.29 -4.94
C ALA A 233 1.68 -8.26 -4.99
N HIS A 234 1.11 -7.39 -5.83
CA HIS A 234 -0.34 -7.17 -5.94
C HIS A 234 -0.86 -7.31 -7.38
N ALA A 235 -0.09 -8.00 -8.23
CA ALA A 235 -0.52 -8.36 -9.58
C ALA A 235 -1.81 -9.20 -9.52
N ALA A 236 -2.71 -9.02 -10.50
CA ALA A 236 -3.82 -9.94 -10.67
C ALA A 236 -3.29 -11.32 -11.09
N GLY A 237 -4.04 -12.38 -10.77
CA GLY A 237 -3.79 -13.74 -11.25
C GLY A 237 -4.79 -14.14 -12.34
N ASP A 238 -4.50 -15.25 -13.02
CA ASP A 238 -5.44 -15.89 -13.92
C ASP A 238 -6.59 -16.58 -13.15
N GLY A 239 -7.74 -16.70 -13.81
CA GLY A 239 -8.89 -17.46 -13.35
C GLY A 239 -10.08 -16.61 -12.88
N PRO A 240 -11.09 -17.26 -12.27
CA PRO A 240 -12.32 -16.60 -11.86
C PRO A 240 -12.07 -15.54 -10.80
N THR A 241 -12.48 -14.31 -11.07
CA THR A 241 -12.35 -13.17 -10.16
C THR A 241 -13.64 -12.35 -10.17
N PRO A 242 -14.15 -11.89 -9.02
CA PRO A 242 -15.28 -10.97 -8.98
C PRO A 242 -14.96 -9.67 -9.74
N ALA A 243 -15.82 -9.28 -10.67
CA ALA A 243 -15.60 -8.16 -11.57
C ALA A 243 -15.40 -6.84 -10.82
N GLY A 244 -16.16 -6.61 -9.74
CA GLY A 244 -16.02 -5.46 -8.87
C GLY A 244 -14.63 -5.39 -8.24
N ARG A 245 -14.10 -6.52 -7.77
CA ARG A 245 -12.74 -6.58 -7.21
C ARG A 245 -11.66 -6.35 -8.26
N LEU A 246 -11.78 -7.00 -9.42
CA LEU A 246 -10.86 -6.82 -10.53
C LEU A 246 -10.78 -5.35 -10.96
N THR A 247 -11.93 -4.74 -11.20
CA THR A 247 -12.05 -3.38 -11.75
C THR A 247 -11.69 -2.30 -10.74
N ALA A 248 -11.88 -2.52 -9.43
CA ALA A 248 -11.54 -1.56 -8.39
C ALA A 248 -10.10 -1.70 -7.85
N LEU A 249 -9.54 -2.91 -7.80
CA LEU A 249 -8.29 -3.19 -7.08
C LEU A 249 -7.10 -3.52 -7.99
N HIS A 250 -7.34 -3.90 -9.24
CA HIS A 250 -6.28 -4.34 -10.15
C HIS A 250 -6.20 -3.48 -11.41
N LEU A 251 -7.28 -3.37 -12.19
CA LEU A 251 -7.27 -2.64 -13.46
C LEU A 251 -6.79 -1.17 -13.38
N PRO A 252 -6.99 -0.43 -12.28
CA PRO A 252 -6.47 0.94 -12.21
C PRO A 252 -4.94 1.02 -12.28
N TRP A 253 -4.25 -0.07 -11.99
CA TRP A 253 -2.79 -0.21 -12.04
C TRP A 253 -2.33 -1.20 -13.12
N LEU A 254 -3.14 -1.43 -14.15
CA LEU A 254 -2.80 -2.33 -15.25
C LEU A 254 -1.49 -1.88 -15.94
N PRO A 255 -0.44 -2.71 -16.03
CA PRO A 255 0.78 -2.33 -16.73
C PRO A 255 0.56 -2.09 -18.23
N ALA A 256 1.30 -1.16 -18.85
CA ALA A 256 1.12 -0.83 -20.28
C ALA A 256 1.33 -2.05 -21.18
N ALA A 257 2.30 -2.89 -20.83
CA ALA A 257 2.71 -4.05 -21.61
C ALA A 257 1.87 -5.31 -21.37
N VAL A 258 0.86 -5.28 -20.49
CA VAL A 258 0.12 -6.47 -20.07
C VAL A 258 -1.37 -6.32 -20.38
N PRO A 259 -1.82 -6.61 -21.61
CA PRO A 259 -3.24 -6.74 -21.89
C PRO A 259 -3.85 -7.88 -21.07
N VAL A 260 -5.11 -7.74 -20.68
CA VAL A 260 -5.87 -8.75 -19.92
C VAL A 260 -7.15 -9.07 -20.67
N ARG A 261 -7.41 -10.36 -20.89
CA ARG A 261 -8.68 -10.82 -21.46
C ARG A 261 -9.63 -11.17 -20.32
N LEU A 262 -10.84 -10.65 -20.42
CA LEU A 262 -11.95 -10.98 -19.52
C LEU A 262 -12.98 -11.78 -20.29
N THR A 263 -13.40 -12.91 -19.74
CA THR A 263 -14.43 -13.77 -20.35
C THR A 263 -15.58 -13.97 -19.38
N CYS A 264 -16.80 -13.80 -19.87
CA CYS A 264 -18.03 -14.05 -19.12
C CYS A 264 -19.15 -14.42 -20.08
N GLU A 265 -19.96 -15.44 -19.73
CA GLU A 265 -21.12 -15.88 -20.52
C GLU A 265 -20.79 -16.13 -22.02
N GLY A 266 -19.59 -16.64 -22.31
CA GLY A 266 -19.13 -16.94 -23.67
C GLY A 266 -18.73 -15.72 -24.51
N ARG A 267 -18.70 -14.52 -23.92
CA ARG A 267 -18.21 -13.29 -24.55
C ARG A 267 -16.86 -12.92 -23.95
N SER A 268 -16.02 -12.24 -24.72
CA SER A 268 -14.74 -11.74 -24.22
C SER A 268 -14.42 -10.31 -24.65
N VAL A 269 -13.65 -9.64 -23.80
CA VAL A 269 -13.06 -8.32 -24.06
C VAL A 269 -11.59 -8.37 -23.67
N THR A 270 -10.72 -7.87 -24.55
CA THR A 270 -9.31 -7.63 -24.23
C THR A 270 -9.17 -6.20 -23.74
N VAL A 271 -8.81 -6.03 -22.48
CA VAL A 271 -8.53 -4.74 -21.83
C VAL A 271 -7.04 -4.45 -21.94
N ARG A 272 -6.70 -3.27 -22.43
CA ARG A 272 -5.32 -2.76 -22.48
C ARG A 272 -5.30 -1.34 -21.93
N ARG A 273 -4.14 -0.87 -21.47
CA ARG A 273 -3.98 0.51 -21.02
C ARG A 273 -3.43 1.40 -22.14
N GLU A 274 -3.94 2.62 -22.24
CA GLU A 274 -3.33 3.71 -23.00
C GLU A 274 -3.24 4.95 -22.10
N GLY A 275 -2.02 5.30 -21.66
CA GLY A 275 -1.82 6.37 -20.69
C GLY A 275 -2.56 6.07 -19.38
N ASP A 276 -3.51 6.92 -19.00
CA ASP A 276 -4.33 6.78 -17.80
C ASP A 276 -5.74 6.22 -18.07
N THR A 277 -5.97 5.68 -19.27
CA THR A 277 -7.25 5.10 -19.69
C THR A 277 -7.15 3.60 -19.95
N LEU A 278 -8.28 2.92 -19.82
CA LEU A 278 -8.46 1.52 -20.20
C LEU A 278 -9.24 1.46 -21.51
N VAL A 279 -8.74 0.67 -22.46
CA VAL A 279 -9.38 0.41 -23.75
C VAL A 279 -9.81 -1.04 -23.80
N GLY A 280 -11.12 -1.28 -23.94
CA GLY A 280 -11.69 -2.60 -24.13
C GLY A 280 -11.97 -2.88 -25.60
N ALA A 281 -11.28 -3.88 -26.16
CA ALA A 281 -11.53 -4.42 -27.50
C ALA A 281 -12.35 -5.72 -27.41
N TYR A 282 -13.60 -5.68 -27.87
CA TYR A 282 -14.54 -6.81 -27.76
C TYR A 282 -14.32 -7.80 -28.90
N ALA A 283 -14.47 -9.10 -28.61
CA ALA A 283 -14.32 -10.14 -29.62
C ALA A 283 -15.45 -10.13 -30.69
N ASP A 284 -16.62 -9.56 -30.36
CA ASP A 284 -17.71 -9.36 -31.32
C ASP A 284 -17.41 -8.16 -32.23
N PRO A 285 -17.23 -8.37 -33.55
CA PRO A 285 -16.91 -7.29 -34.51
C PRO A 285 -17.98 -6.19 -34.60
N GLY A 286 -19.22 -6.47 -34.17
CA GLY A 286 -20.31 -5.49 -34.14
C GLY A 286 -20.24 -4.53 -32.95
N VAL A 287 -19.39 -4.80 -31.96
CA VAL A 287 -19.26 -3.99 -30.75
C VAL A 287 -18.01 -3.11 -30.88
N PRO A 288 -18.15 -1.78 -30.95
CA PRO A 288 -16.99 -0.89 -31.03
C PRO A 288 -16.17 -0.92 -29.74
N GLU A 289 -14.89 -0.59 -29.86
CA GLU A 289 -14.03 -0.38 -28.69
C GLU A 289 -14.64 0.65 -27.74
N LEU A 290 -14.36 0.47 -26.45
CA LEU A 290 -14.78 1.38 -25.40
C LEU A 290 -13.56 1.82 -24.60
N THR A 291 -13.33 3.13 -24.54
CA THR A 291 -12.30 3.75 -23.70
C THR A 291 -12.95 4.34 -22.46
N VAL A 292 -12.37 4.06 -21.29
CA VAL A 292 -12.86 4.51 -19.99
C VAL A 292 -11.70 4.97 -19.11
N GLY A 293 -11.95 5.75 -18.06
CA GLY A 293 -10.91 6.08 -17.08
C GLY A 293 -10.40 4.82 -16.36
N ARG A 294 -9.17 4.85 -15.83
CA ARG A 294 -8.58 3.67 -15.17
C ARG A 294 -9.37 3.10 -13.98
N TYR A 295 -10.23 3.91 -13.34
CA TYR A 295 -11.11 3.48 -12.25
C TYR A 295 -12.52 3.06 -12.73
N ASP A 296 -12.82 3.24 -14.02
CA ASP A 296 -14.15 3.01 -14.60
C ASP A 296 -14.25 1.63 -15.29
N GLY A 297 -13.36 0.69 -14.95
CA GLY A 297 -13.26 -0.62 -15.61
C GLY A 297 -14.57 -1.44 -15.59
N MET A 298 -15.47 -1.17 -14.64
CA MET A 298 -16.79 -1.80 -14.58
C MET A 298 -17.63 -1.50 -15.83
N GLU A 299 -17.44 -0.37 -16.50
CA GLU A 299 -18.12 -0.05 -17.75
C GLU A 299 -17.73 -0.99 -18.90
N LEU A 300 -16.50 -1.48 -18.92
CA LEU A 300 -16.06 -2.50 -19.88
C LEU A 300 -16.78 -3.84 -19.63
N VAL A 301 -16.92 -4.23 -18.36
CA VAL A 301 -17.63 -5.45 -17.96
C VAL A 301 -19.14 -5.34 -18.24
N ARG A 302 -19.76 -4.19 -17.97
CA ARG A 302 -21.16 -3.93 -18.33
C ARG A 302 -21.40 -4.08 -19.82
N ARG A 303 -20.52 -3.50 -20.65
CA ARG A 303 -20.60 -3.63 -22.11
C ARG A 303 -20.37 -5.06 -22.57
N LEU A 304 -19.43 -5.80 -21.97
CA LEU A 304 -19.21 -7.23 -22.25
C LEU A 304 -20.51 -8.04 -22.08
N ARG A 305 -21.28 -7.72 -21.04
CA ARG A 305 -22.59 -8.35 -20.76
C ARG A 305 -23.73 -7.82 -21.65
N GLY A 306 -23.47 -6.85 -22.51
CA GLY A 306 -24.50 -6.22 -23.35
C GLY A 306 -25.41 -5.27 -22.57
N LEU A 307 -25.00 -4.84 -21.37
CA LEU A 307 -25.69 -3.83 -20.61
C LEU A 307 -25.31 -2.43 -21.13
N PRO A 308 -26.22 -1.44 -21.07
CA PRO A 308 -25.88 -0.08 -21.42
C PRO A 308 -24.81 0.46 -20.47
N ALA A 309 -23.85 1.20 -21.05
CA ALA A 309 -22.85 1.91 -20.28
C ALA A 309 -23.52 2.97 -19.39
N GLY A 310 -23.10 3.07 -18.12
CA GLY A 310 -23.74 3.85 -17.07
C GLY A 310 -23.63 5.37 -17.22
N GLY A 311 -22.74 5.89 -18.06
CA GLY A 311 -22.57 7.33 -18.27
C GLY A 311 -21.11 7.80 -18.18
N VAL A 312 -20.92 9.10 -18.38
CA VAL A 312 -19.74 9.76 -18.95
C VAL A 312 -18.42 9.50 -18.21
N SER A 313 -17.40 9.07 -18.98
CA SER A 313 -15.98 9.04 -18.62
C SER A 313 -15.58 10.33 -17.91
N ALA A 314 -15.09 10.23 -16.67
CA ALA A 314 -14.49 11.39 -16.01
C ALA A 314 -13.27 11.85 -16.83
N PRO A 315 -12.98 13.16 -16.91
CA PRO A 315 -11.74 13.62 -17.52
C PRO A 315 -10.56 13.00 -16.78
N ALA A 316 -9.59 12.52 -17.56
CA ALA A 316 -8.28 12.07 -17.12
C ALA A 316 -7.74 12.96 -15.98
N PRO A 317 -7.44 12.42 -14.78
CA PRO A 317 -6.86 13.24 -13.72
C PRO A 317 -5.54 13.86 -14.17
N VAL A 318 -5.39 15.17 -13.93
CA VAL A 318 -4.11 15.85 -14.14
C VAL A 318 -3.12 15.29 -13.10
N GLY A 319 -1.88 14.97 -13.52
CA GLY A 319 -0.87 14.47 -12.59
C GLY A 319 -0.53 12.98 -12.70
N PHE A 320 -0.94 12.33 -13.79
CA PHE A 320 -0.53 10.95 -14.12
C PHE A 320 0.98 10.85 -14.46
N LEU A 321 1.64 9.82 -13.93
CA LEU A 321 2.98 9.37 -14.30
C LEU A 321 2.99 7.87 -14.60
N GLU A 322 3.76 7.49 -15.62
CA GLU A 322 4.15 6.11 -15.84
C GLU A 322 5.31 5.77 -14.91
N VAL A 323 5.16 4.72 -14.08
CA VAL A 323 6.12 4.41 -13.03
C VAL A 323 6.67 3.00 -13.18
N SER A 324 8.00 2.91 -13.11
CA SER A 324 8.73 1.66 -12.89
C SER A 324 9.57 1.81 -11.62
N ALA A 325 9.45 0.89 -10.68
CA ALA A 325 10.10 0.98 -9.37
C ALA A 325 10.60 -0.38 -8.90
N GLU A 326 11.71 -0.37 -8.18
CA GLU A 326 12.18 -1.53 -7.41
C GLU A 326 12.42 -1.09 -5.98
N HIS A 327 11.82 -1.80 -5.05
CA HIS A 327 11.98 -1.59 -3.63
C HIS A 327 11.89 -2.93 -2.90
N THR A 328 12.25 -2.96 -1.62
CA THR A 328 12.23 -4.22 -0.84
C THR A 328 10.85 -4.88 -0.71
N GLY A 329 9.76 -4.18 -1.02
CA GLY A 329 8.41 -4.73 -1.05
C GLY A 329 8.01 -5.34 -2.39
N GLY A 330 8.82 -5.19 -3.44
CA GLY A 330 8.53 -5.70 -4.78
C GLY A 330 9.07 -4.81 -5.90
N SER A 331 8.65 -5.15 -7.12
CA SER A 331 8.91 -4.31 -8.28
C SER A 331 7.60 -4.07 -9.02
N ASP A 332 7.42 -2.84 -9.46
CA ASP A 332 6.38 -2.42 -10.39
C ASP A 332 7.06 -2.02 -11.69
N ARG A 333 6.42 -2.36 -12.82
CA ARG A 333 6.93 -2.00 -14.14
C ARG A 333 5.81 -1.41 -14.97
N ASP A 334 6.04 -0.21 -15.47
CA ASP A 334 5.15 0.50 -16.38
C ASP A 334 3.72 0.56 -15.81
N VAL A 335 3.62 0.90 -14.52
CA VAL A 335 2.36 0.97 -13.77
C VAL A 335 1.93 2.42 -13.69
N PRO A 336 0.63 2.71 -13.89
CA PRO A 336 0.17 4.06 -13.80
C PRO A 336 -0.03 4.53 -12.36
N MET A 337 0.54 5.68 -11.99
CA MET A 337 0.39 6.26 -10.64
C MET A 337 -0.03 7.73 -10.71
N ASP A 338 -0.75 8.20 -9.68
CA ASP A 338 -0.96 9.63 -9.48
C ASP A 338 0.18 10.25 -8.66
N LEU A 339 0.25 11.58 -8.64
CA LEU A 339 1.29 12.29 -7.91
C LEU A 339 1.32 11.93 -6.41
N ALA A 340 0.17 11.77 -5.75
CA ALA A 340 0.15 11.48 -4.32
C ALA A 340 0.75 10.10 -4.02
N GLU A 341 0.44 9.11 -4.86
CA GLU A 341 1.02 7.76 -4.82
C GLU A 341 2.53 7.79 -5.07
N VAL A 342 2.99 8.53 -6.09
CA VAL A 342 4.43 8.70 -6.39
C VAL A 342 5.18 9.33 -5.21
N LEU A 343 4.64 10.39 -4.62
CA LEU A 343 5.27 11.05 -3.48
C LEU A 343 5.30 10.13 -2.24
N ALA A 344 4.24 9.35 -2.01
CA ALA A 344 4.22 8.36 -0.93
C ALA A 344 5.27 7.26 -1.15
N LEU A 345 5.45 6.78 -2.39
CA LEU A 345 6.45 5.78 -2.72
C LEU A 345 7.88 6.31 -2.52
N VAL A 346 8.19 7.52 -3.00
CA VAL A 346 9.50 8.16 -2.80
C VAL A 346 9.82 8.35 -1.31
N ARG A 347 8.79 8.72 -0.53
CA ARG A 347 8.85 8.84 0.93
C ARG A 347 9.12 7.49 1.61
N ALA A 348 8.58 6.40 1.09
CA ALA A 348 8.74 5.05 1.63
C ALA A 348 10.08 4.39 1.24
N MET A 349 10.72 4.86 0.15
CA MET A 349 12.02 4.32 -0.26
C MET A 349 13.05 4.43 0.85
N ARG A 350 13.82 3.36 1.06
CA ARG A 350 14.73 3.26 2.20
C ARG A 350 16.11 3.79 1.85
N PRO A 351 16.73 4.60 2.72
CA PRO A 351 18.13 4.94 2.53
C PRO A 351 19.01 3.68 2.59
N LEU A 352 20.02 3.65 1.71
CA LEU A 352 21.02 2.57 1.57
C LEU A 352 20.52 1.26 0.95
N SER A 353 19.26 1.16 0.50
CA SER A 353 18.74 -0.07 -0.12
C SER A 353 18.88 -0.12 -1.63
N TYR A 354 19.33 0.97 -2.27
CA TYR A 354 19.28 1.13 -3.73
C TYR A 354 17.85 1.07 -4.31
N ASP A 355 16.83 1.28 -3.47
CA ASP A 355 15.46 1.49 -3.95
C ASP A 355 15.48 2.61 -5.00
N PHE A 356 14.78 2.38 -6.11
CA PHE A 356 14.64 3.36 -7.17
C PHE A 356 13.20 3.46 -7.65
N ILE A 357 12.92 4.62 -8.22
CA ILE A 357 11.70 4.89 -8.96
C ILE A 357 12.05 5.71 -10.19
N THR A 358 11.51 5.28 -11.33
CA THR A 358 11.61 5.94 -12.62
C THR A 358 10.22 6.37 -13.03
N CYS A 359 10.06 7.67 -13.26
CA CYS A 359 8.81 8.31 -13.61
C CYS A 359 8.91 8.90 -15.01
N VAL A 360 7.94 8.58 -15.86
CA VAL A 360 7.83 9.14 -17.21
C VAL A 360 6.56 9.99 -17.31
N GLY A 361 6.73 11.25 -17.71
CA GLY A 361 5.65 12.18 -18.02
C GLY A 361 4.94 11.82 -19.32
N ARG A 362 3.80 12.48 -19.59
CA ARG A 362 2.99 12.24 -20.80
C ARG A 362 3.73 12.63 -22.08
N SER A 363 4.63 13.61 -21.99
CA SER A 363 5.49 14.04 -23.09
C SER A 363 6.72 13.13 -23.33
N GLY A 364 6.91 12.12 -22.48
CA GLY A 364 8.08 11.22 -22.53
C GLY A 364 9.27 11.68 -21.69
N GLY A 365 9.18 12.84 -21.02
CA GLY A 365 10.22 13.28 -20.08
C GLY A 365 10.42 12.26 -18.95
N CYS A 366 11.66 11.87 -18.69
CA CYS A 366 11.98 10.77 -17.78
C CYS A 366 12.86 11.25 -16.61
N VAL A 367 12.38 11.04 -15.39
CA VAL A 367 13.12 11.32 -14.16
C VAL A 367 13.27 10.05 -13.36
N GLN A 368 14.49 9.74 -12.95
CA GLN A 368 14.77 8.66 -12.01
C GLN A 368 15.30 9.22 -10.71
N THR A 369 14.90 8.62 -9.59
CA THR A 369 15.50 8.87 -8.30
C THR A 369 15.84 7.56 -7.60
N THR A 370 17.00 7.52 -6.94
CA THR A 370 17.54 6.31 -6.31
C THR A 370 18.25 6.65 -5.01
N TRP A 371 18.06 5.85 -3.97
CA TRP A 371 18.87 5.97 -2.76
C TRP A 371 20.25 5.34 -2.96
N GLN A 372 21.27 6.18 -3.11
CA GLN A 372 22.66 5.76 -3.18
C GLN A 372 23.36 5.96 -1.82
N PRO A 373 24.55 5.36 -1.60
CA PRO A 373 25.32 5.57 -0.36
C PRO A 373 25.61 7.04 -0.03
N GLY A 374 25.69 7.90 -1.05
CA GLY A 374 25.91 9.35 -0.89
C GLY A 374 24.64 10.17 -0.60
N GLY A 375 23.47 9.53 -0.57
CA GLY A 375 22.17 10.20 -0.41
C GLY A 375 21.19 9.89 -1.55
N LEU A 376 20.12 10.68 -1.62
CA LEU A 376 19.10 10.53 -2.67
C LEU A 376 19.62 11.18 -3.97
N TRP A 377 19.89 10.36 -4.98
CA TRP A 377 20.30 10.81 -6.31
C TRP A 377 19.06 11.00 -7.18
N VAL A 378 18.96 12.13 -7.87
CA VAL A 378 17.91 12.41 -8.86
C VAL A 378 18.53 12.79 -10.19
N GLU A 379 17.99 12.26 -11.28
CA GLU A 379 18.50 12.47 -12.62
C GLU A 379 17.40 12.51 -13.68
N GLU A 380 17.67 13.25 -14.74
CA GLU A 380 16.98 13.13 -16.01
C GLU A 380 17.65 12.00 -16.81
N LEU A 381 16.85 11.07 -17.33
CA LEU A 381 17.32 9.99 -18.20
C LEU A 381 17.01 10.31 -19.66
N ASP A 382 18.05 10.38 -20.48
CA ASP A 382 17.94 10.36 -21.94
C ASP A 382 18.33 8.97 -22.43
N ALA A 383 17.31 8.12 -22.60
CA ALA A 383 17.48 6.74 -23.02
C ALA A 383 18.08 6.64 -24.44
N ASP A 384 17.73 7.58 -25.34
CA ASP A 384 18.21 7.60 -26.72
C ASP A 384 19.69 7.97 -26.78
N ALA A 385 20.12 8.92 -25.96
CA ALA A 385 21.52 9.32 -25.87
C ALA A 385 22.38 8.39 -24.98
N ALA A 386 21.76 7.46 -24.24
CA ALA A 386 22.40 6.68 -23.18
C ALA A 386 23.13 7.57 -22.16
N VAL A 387 22.50 8.69 -21.79
CA VAL A 387 23.05 9.70 -20.88
C VAL A 387 22.07 9.93 -19.75
N SER A 388 22.59 10.14 -18.54
CA SER A 388 21.81 10.78 -17.48
C SER A 388 22.49 12.03 -16.97
N VAL A 389 21.68 12.98 -16.51
CA VAL A 389 22.14 14.25 -15.94
C VAL A 389 21.45 14.44 -14.59
N GLY A 390 22.24 14.50 -13.52
CA GLY A 390 21.67 14.49 -12.17
C GLY A 390 22.60 14.99 -11.08
N ARG A 391 22.08 15.02 -9.85
CA ARG A 391 22.84 15.26 -8.64
C ARG A 391 22.18 14.64 -7.41
N TYR A 392 22.91 14.62 -6.29
CA TYR A 392 22.30 14.39 -4.98
C TYR A 392 21.38 15.55 -4.62
N ALA A 393 20.19 15.22 -4.10
CA ALA A 393 19.16 16.18 -3.76
C ALA A 393 18.49 15.81 -2.43
N THR A 394 17.87 16.81 -1.82
CA THR A 394 16.98 16.59 -0.67
C THR A 394 15.67 15.95 -1.12
N LEU A 395 14.96 15.28 -0.21
CA LEU A 395 13.64 14.73 -0.49
C LEU A 395 12.69 15.81 -1.03
N THR A 396 12.66 17.01 -0.43
CA THR A 396 11.84 18.14 -0.88
C THR A 396 12.14 18.58 -2.31
N GLU A 397 13.42 18.58 -2.71
CA GLU A 397 13.81 18.89 -4.10
C GLU A 397 13.30 17.81 -5.07
N VAL A 398 13.40 16.53 -4.70
CA VAL A 398 12.90 15.41 -5.51
C VAL A 398 11.37 15.47 -5.64
N GLU A 399 10.66 15.70 -4.53
CA GLU A 399 9.20 15.86 -4.53
C GLU A 399 8.76 17.02 -5.44
N ARG A 400 9.49 18.14 -5.44
CA ARG A 400 9.25 19.25 -6.36
C ARG A 400 9.44 18.84 -7.82
N ILE A 401 10.53 18.14 -8.16
CA ILE A 401 10.80 17.71 -9.54
C ILE A 401 9.69 16.79 -10.05
N LEU A 402 9.30 15.80 -9.24
CA LEU A 402 8.25 14.85 -9.62
C LEU A 402 6.88 15.53 -9.72
N THR A 403 6.62 16.53 -8.88
CA THR A 403 5.42 17.38 -9.00
C THR A 403 5.39 18.12 -10.33
N VAL A 404 6.51 18.75 -10.72
CA VAL A 404 6.61 19.46 -12.01
C VAL A 404 6.44 18.48 -13.18
N LEU A 405 7.05 17.29 -13.11
CA LEU A 405 6.89 16.27 -14.14
C LEU A 405 5.42 15.83 -14.27
N ALA A 406 4.74 15.54 -13.16
CA ALA A 406 3.35 15.08 -13.17
C ALA A 406 2.36 16.15 -13.66
N VAL A 407 2.49 17.36 -13.13
CA VAL A 407 1.51 18.45 -13.30
C VAL A 407 1.80 19.27 -14.55
N GLU A 408 3.05 19.68 -14.75
CA GLU A 408 3.46 20.56 -15.86
C GLU A 408 4.00 19.78 -17.07
N ASP A 409 4.19 18.46 -16.95
CA ASP A 409 4.64 17.56 -18.04
C ASP A 409 6.00 17.93 -18.65
N ARG A 410 6.93 18.38 -17.80
CA ARG A 410 8.28 18.77 -18.18
C ARG A 410 9.31 18.32 -17.15
N VAL A 411 10.56 18.15 -17.59
CA VAL A 411 11.66 17.77 -16.70
C VAL A 411 12.28 19.02 -16.06
N ALA A 412 12.31 19.06 -14.73
CA ALA A 412 12.84 20.19 -13.95
C ALA A 412 14.22 19.94 -13.32
N VAL A 413 14.85 18.79 -13.58
CA VAL A 413 16.20 18.46 -13.09
C VAL A 413 17.23 19.54 -13.48
N PRO A 414 17.20 20.14 -14.70
CA PRO A 414 18.08 21.27 -15.06
C PRO A 414 18.04 22.47 -14.11
N GLU A 415 16.92 22.70 -13.40
CA GLU A 415 16.75 23.83 -12.48
C GLU A 415 17.51 23.66 -11.16
N LEU A 416 17.95 22.45 -10.84
CA LEU A 416 18.64 22.14 -9.59
C LEU A 416 20.06 22.71 -9.50
N GLY A 417 20.68 23.04 -10.63
CA GLY A 417 22.09 23.46 -10.71
C GLY A 417 23.09 22.34 -10.38
N ASP A 418 24.37 22.60 -10.63
CA ASP A 418 25.51 21.74 -10.25
C ASP A 418 25.36 20.25 -10.65
N LEU A 419 24.90 20.04 -11.89
CA LEU A 419 24.59 18.70 -12.40
C LEU A 419 25.83 17.98 -12.92
N THR A 420 25.83 16.66 -12.74
CA THR A 420 26.83 15.75 -13.30
C THR A 420 26.21 14.95 -14.43
N THR A 421 26.93 14.85 -15.55
CA THR A 421 26.55 14.00 -16.69
C THR A 421 27.20 12.63 -16.55
N LEU A 422 26.40 11.57 -16.54
CA LEU A 422 26.83 10.17 -16.56
C LEU A 422 26.54 9.59 -17.94
N ARG A 423 27.49 8.82 -18.49
CA ARG A 423 27.31 8.10 -19.75
C ARG A 423 27.17 6.62 -19.47
N HIS A 424 26.05 6.05 -19.88
CA HIS A 424 25.77 4.63 -19.77
C HIS A 424 26.40 3.93 -20.99
N ARG A 425 27.08 2.80 -20.75
CA ARG A 425 27.81 2.05 -21.79
C ARG A 425 26.97 0.95 -22.40
#